data_AF-A0A7W7VYC1-F1
#
_entry.id   AF-A0A7W7VYC1-F1
#
_cell.length_a   1.000
_cell.length_b   1.000
_cell.length_c   1.000
_cell.angle_alpha   90.00
_cell.angle_beta   90.00
_cell.angle_gamma   90.00
#
_symmetry.space_group_name_H-M   'P 1'
#
loop_
_entity.id
_entity.type
_entity.pdbx_description
1 polymer ?
#
loop_
_entity_poly.entity_id
_entity_poly.type
_entity_poly.pdbx_seq_one_letter_code
_entity_poly.pdbx_strand_id
1 'polypeptide(L)'
;MARAHARDNDAKAASAALSASETLLGQARDGAEEPAWIDFYHHARLSADAAEIFRDLKNPKAALTWNAQAAAMPPGVFTRSVGMRLAIVATAHLQGRDLDQGLALGHQAVDVLARVQSSRALDYVREFNNALTPWRREPRVAEFLHRTRTELGVAA
;
A
#
# COMPACT_ATOMS: atom_id res chain seq x y z
N MET A 1 -6.65 4.48 -13.89
CA MET A 1 -5.68 4.62 -15.00
C MET A 1 -4.24 4.59 -14.46
N ALA A 2 -3.84 5.46 -13.52
CA ALA A 2 -2.47 5.53 -12.98
C ALA A 2 -1.89 4.19 -12.49
N ARG A 3 -2.63 3.44 -11.68
CA ARG A 3 -2.16 2.13 -11.17
C ARG A 3 -2.07 1.05 -12.25
N ALA A 4 -2.93 1.08 -13.27
CA ALA A 4 -2.83 0.14 -14.39
C ALA A 4 -1.50 0.35 -15.12
N HIS A 5 -1.17 1.62 -15.45
CA HIS A 5 0.14 1.98 -16.00
C HIS A 5 1.30 1.57 -15.09
N ALA A 6 1.16 1.74 -13.77
CA ALA A 6 2.18 1.33 -12.82
C ALA A 6 2.45 -0.18 -12.84
N ARG A 7 1.39 -1.00 -12.92
CA ARG A 7 1.51 -2.45 -13.04
C ARG A 7 2.11 -2.90 -14.37
N ASP A 8 1.92 -2.11 -15.43
CA ASP A 8 2.57 -2.29 -16.73
C ASP A 8 4.00 -1.70 -16.77
N ASN A 9 4.53 -1.24 -15.63
CA ASN A 9 5.85 -0.64 -15.47
C ASN A 9 6.07 0.66 -16.29
N ASP A 10 4.99 1.34 -16.68
CA ASP A 10 5.03 2.65 -17.34
C ASP A 10 5.03 3.77 -16.29
N ALA A 11 6.22 4.03 -15.74
CA ALA A 11 6.43 5.07 -14.74
C ALA A 11 6.02 6.47 -15.21
N LYS A 12 6.15 6.76 -16.51
CA LYS A 12 5.85 8.09 -17.07
C LYS A 12 4.34 8.30 -17.12
N ALA A 13 3.58 7.34 -17.65
CA ALA A 13 2.12 7.42 -17.70
C ALA A 13 1.50 7.37 -16.29
N ALA A 14 2.05 6.56 -15.39
CA ALA A 14 1.60 6.51 -14.00
C ALA A 14 1.82 7.85 -13.28
N SER A 15 3.00 8.46 -13.42
CA SER A 15 3.31 9.77 -12.83
C SER A 15 2.47 10.89 -13.45
N ALA A 16 2.31 10.90 -14.77
CA ALA A 16 1.47 11.89 -15.45
C ALA A 16 0.01 11.82 -15.00
N ALA A 17 -0.54 10.61 -14.85
CA ALA A 17 -1.90 10.42 -14.36
C ALA A 17 -2.05 10.83 -12.88
N LEU A 18 -1.03 10.62 -12.05
CA LEU A 18 -1.02 11.08 -10.67
C LEU A 18 -0.97 12.61 -10.59
N SER A 19 -0.07 13.26 -11.34
CA SER A 19 0.04 14.73 -11.37
C SER A 19 -1.20 15.40 -11.96
N ALA A 20 -1.86 14.79 -12.94
CA ALA A 20 -3.16 15.26 -13.42
C ALA A 20 -4.22 15.20 -12.30
N SER A 21 -4.21 14.14 -11.48
CA SER A 21 -5.12 14.00 -10.34
C SER A 21 -4.84 15.05 -9.26
N GLU A 22 -3.58 15.32 -8.95
CA GLU A 22 -3.17 16.41 -8.04
C GLU A 22 -3.62 17.79 -8.56
N THR A 23 -3.47 18.04 -9.86
CA THR A 23 -3.85 19.32 -10.48
C THR A 23 -5.37 19.53 -10.42
N LEU A 24 -6.15 18.50 -10.77
CA LEU A 24 -7.62 18.57 -10.70
C LEU A 24 -8.11 18.78 -9.26
N LEU A 25 -7.47 18.13 -8.28
CA LEU A 25 -7.78 18.35 -6.87
C LEU A 25 -7.41 19.78 -6.43
N GLY A 26 -6.29 20.32 -6.92
CA GLY A 26 -5.91 21.72 -6.69
C GLY A 26 -6.91 22.71 -7.28
N GLN A 27 -7.40 22.46 -8.50
CA GLN A 27 -8.39 23.32 -9.17
C GLN A 27 -9.77 23.26 -8.52
N ALA A 28 -10.17 22.11 -7.97
CA ALA A 28 -11.42 21.99 -7.21
C ALA A 28 -11.45 22.90 -5.97
N ARG A 29 -10.29 23.17 -5.35
CA ARG A 29 -10.15 24.10 -4.22
C ARG A 29 -10.44 25.56 -4.57
N ASP A 30 -10.13 25.96 -5.81
CA ASP A 30 -10.28 27.36 -6.25
C ASP A 30 -11.73 27.69 -6.68
N GLY A 31 -12.59 26.68 -6.83
CA GLY A 31 -13.91 26.80 -7.45
C GLY A 31 -15.13 26.52 -6.55
N ALA A 32 -14.96 25.97 -5.35
CA ALA A 32 -16.09 25.52 -4.52
C ALA A 32 -15.95 25.90 -3.04
N GLU A 33 -17.07 26.30 -2.42
CA GLU A 33 -17.25 26.37 -0.95
C GLU A 33 -17.31 24.95 -0.35
N GLU A 34 -16.34 24.10 -0.64
CA GLU A 34 -16.27 22.80 0.02
C GLU A 34 -15.72 22.94 1.45
N PRO A 35 -16.34 22.29 2.44
CA PRO A 35 -15.78 22.27 3.79
C PRO A 35 -14.37 21.68 3.82
N ALA A 36 -13.45 22.34 4.53
CA ALA A 36 -12.04 21.95 4.63
C ALA A 36 -11.78 20.48 5.06
N TRP A 37 -12.75 19.83 5.70
CA TRP A 37 -12.66 18.40 6.06
C TRP A 37 -12.77 17.46 4.85
N ILE A 38 -13.49 17.87 3.80
CA ILE A 38 -13.60 17.14 2.53
C ILE A 38 -12.27 17.19 1.76
N ASP A 39 -11.66 18.39 1.69
CA ASP A 39 -10.34 18.58 1.06
C ASP A 39 -9.24 17.74 1.70
N PHE A 40 -9.18 17.73 3.03
CA PHE A 40 -8.22 16.92 3.77
C PHE A 40 -8.41 15.42 3.47
N TYR A 41 -9.66 14.97 3.38
CA TYR A 41 -9.99 13.59 3.05
C TYR A 41 -9.54 13.22 1.63
N HIS A 42 -9.75 14.11 0.64
CA HIS A 42 -9.31 13.88 -0.73
C HIS A 42 -7.80 13.80 -0.86
N HIS A 43 -7.06 14.71 -0.21
CA HIS A 43 -5.60 14.66 -0.22
C HIS A 43 -5.07 13.39 0.45
N ALA A 44 -5.62 13.05 1.62
CA ALA A 44 -5.24 11.83 2.34
C ALA A 44 -5.46 10.56 1.52
N ARG A 45 -6.56 10.50 0.77
CA ARG A 45 -6.88 9.39 -0.11
C ARG A 45 -5.96 9.34 -1.32
N LEU A 46 -5.69 10.48 -1.94
CA LEU A 46 -4.73 10.59 -3.05
C LEU A 46 -3.33 10.12 -2.62
N SER A 47 -2.88 10.50 -1.42
CA SER A 47 -1.60 10.06 -0.87
C SER A 47 -1.54 8.53 -0.65
N ALA A 48 -2.65 7.90 -0.25
CA ALA A 48 -2.72 6.45 -0.13
C ALA A 48 -2.63 5.74 -1.50
N ASP A 49 -3.31 6.27 -2.51
CA ASP A 49 -3.25 5.76 -3.89
C ASP A 49 -1.85 5.96 -4.49
N ALA A 50 -1.21 7.10 -4.23
CA ALA A 50 0.16 7.39 -4.65
C ALA A 50 1.17 6.40 -4.04
N ALA A 51 1.05 6.11 -2.73
CA ALA A 51 1.91 5.13 -2.07
C ALA A 51 1.83 3.74 -2.73
N GLU A 52 0.62 3.33 -3.10
CA GLU A 52 0.38 2.10 -3.85
C GLU A 52 1.00 2.13 -5.25
N ILE A 53 0.80 3.22 -6.01
CA ILE A 53 1.36 3.39 -7.35
C ILE A 53 2.88 3.31 -7.32
N PHE A 54 3.54 4.01 -6.40
CA PHE A 54 5.00 4.00 -6.31
C PHE A 54 5.56 2.67 -5.79
N ARG A 55 4.80 1.92 -4.98
CA ARG A 55 5.13 0.53 -4.64
C ARG A 55 5.08 -0.35 -5.88
N ASP A 56 4.03 -0.24 -6.71
CA ASP A 56 3.89 -1.00 -7.96
C ASP A 56 5.05 -0.68 -8.93
N LEU A 57 5.50 0.59 -8.97
CA LEU A 57 6.68 1.05 -9.72
C LEU A 57 8.04 0.69 -9.10
N LYS A 58 8.07 -0.04 -7.97
CA LYS A 58 9.29 -0.37 -7.21
C LYS A 58 10.14 0.85 -6.83
N ASN A 59 9.48 1.98 -6.51
CA ASN A 59 10.11 3.18 -5.98
C ASN A 59 9.78 3.33 -4.49
N PRO A 60 10.50 2.61 -3.60
CA PRO A 60 10.16 2.54 -2.19
C PRO A 60 10.28 3.90 -1.49
N LYS A 61 11.23 4.74 -1.89
CA LYS A 61 11.40 6.08 -1.31
C LYS A 61 10.14 6.93 -1.53
N ALA A 62 9.66 7.01 -2.78
CA ALA A 62 8.45 7.78 -3.08
C ALA A 62 7.21 7.17 -2.40
N ALA A 63 7.08 5.84 -2.41
CA ALA A 63 5.96 5.15 -1.76
C ALA A 63 5.86 5.49 -0.27
N LEU A 64 6.99 5.48 0.45
CA LEU A 64 7.03 5.79 1.88
C LEU A 64 6.79 7.29 2.15
N THR A 65 7.33 8.19 1.32
CA THR A 65 7.06 9.63 1.42
C THR A 65 5.59 9.96 1.24
N TRP A 66 4.91 9.32 0.28
CA TRP A 66 3.47 9.49 0.07
C TRP A 66 2.65 8.89 1.21
N ASN A 67 3.04 7.71 1.71
CA ASN A 67 2.35 7.10 2.84
C ASN A 67 2.38 7.99 4.10
N ALA A 68 3.48 8.70 4.36
CA ALA A 68 3.60 9.62 5.49
C ALA A 68 2.61 10.80 5.44
N GLN A 69 2.14 11.15 4.23
CA GLN A 69 1.16 12.23 4.01
C GLN A 69 -0.30 11.71 4.04
N ALA A 70 -0.50 10.41 3.96
CA ALA A 70 -1.83 9.81 3.95
C ALA A 70 -2.42 9.80 5.37
N ALA A 71 -3.67 10.24 5.53
CA ALA A 71 -4.30 10.30 6.85
C ALA A 71 -4.34 8.91 7.51
N ALA A 72 -4.26 8.92 8.84
CA ALA A 72 -4.48 7.72 9.64
C ALA A 72 -5.90 7.18 9.39
N MET A 73 -6.01 5.87 9.19
CA MET A 73 -7.30 5.19 9.09
C MET A 73 -7.54 4.47 10.41
N PRO A 74 -8.56 4.84 11.20
CA PRO A 74 -8.83 4.16 12.46
C PRO A 74 -9.25 2.70 12.21
N PRO A 75 -8.58 1.72 12.86
CA PRO A 75 -9.02 0.34 12.87
C PRO A 75 -10.44 0.22 13.44
N GLY A 76 -11.24 -0.73 12.95
CA GLY A 76 -12.64 -0.91 13.36
C GLY A 76 -13.66 -0.34 12.35
N VAL A 77 -13.36 0.83 11.76
CA VAL A 77 -14.18 1.42 10.68
C VAL A 77 -13.63 1.04 9.30
N PHE A 78 -12.30 1.03 9.16
CA PHE A 78 -11.62 0.77 7.88
C PHE A 78 -10.65 -0.42 7.94
N THR A 79 -10.98 -1.45 8.73
CA THR A 79 -10.12 -2.62 9.00
C THR A 79 -9.48 -3.20 7.74
N ARG A 80 -10.27 -3.40 6.67
CA ARG A 80 -9.75 -3.89 5.38
C ARG A 80 -8.70 -2.96 4.76
N SER A 81 -9.00 -1.66 4.68
CA SER A 81 -8.11 -0.67 4.06
C SER A 81 -6.83 -0.48 4.86
N VAL A 82 -6.91 -0.53 6.19
CA VAL A 82 -5.75 -0.51 7.09
C VAL A 82 -4.83 -1.69 6.80
N GLY A 83 -5.36 -2.92 6.77
CA GLY A 83 -4.57 -4.11 6.49
C GLY A 83 -3.92 -4.09 5.11
N MET A 84 -4.64 -3.63 4.09
CA MET A 84 -4.08 -3.44 2.74
C MET A 84 -2.93 -2.43 2.74
N ARG A 85 -3.11 -1.28 3.39
CA ARG A 85 -2.06 -0.25 3.47
C ARG A 85 -0.82 -0.75 4.20
N LEU A 86 -0.99 -1.51 5.28
CA LEU A 86 0.12 -2.17 5.96
C LEU A 86 0.90 -3.10 5.02
N ALA A 87 0.22 -3.95 4.24
CA ALA A 87 0.87 -4.83 3.27
C ALA A 87 1.61 -4.05 2.15
N ILE A 88 1.03 -2.95 1.66
CA ILE A 88 1.66 -2.06 0.65
C ILE A 88 2.95 -1.44 1.22
N VAL A 89 2.87 -0.83 2.40
CA VAL A 89 4.01 -0.15 3.05
C VAL A 89 5.09 -1.17 3.44
N ALA A 90 4.69 -2.33 3.97
CA ALA A 90 5.59 -3.44 4.24
C ALA A 90 6.36 -3.86 2.97
N THR A 91 5.66 -3.97 1.83
CA THR A 91 6.28 -4.29 0.55
C THR A 91 7.27 -3.20 0.11
N ALA A 92 6.96 -1.93 0.35
CA ALA A 92 7.88 -0.83 0.05
C ALA A 92 9.16 -0.90 0.90
N HIS A 93 9.08 -1.24 2.20
CA HIS A 93 10.28 -1.47 3.03
C HIS A 93 11.13 -2.62 2.49
N LEU A 94 10.50 -3.73 2.11
CA LEU A 94 11.18 -4.86 1.47
C LEU A 94 11.89 -4.43 0.17
N GLN A 95 11.22 -3.69 -0.72
CA GLN A 95 11.83 -3.13 -1.93
C GLN A 95 13.03 -2.22 -1.60
N GLY A 96 12.97 -1.50 -0.49
CA GLY A 96 14.06 -0.68 0.07
C GLY A 96 15.14 -1.47 0.83
N ARG A 97 15.11 -2.80 0.83
CA ARG A 97 16.04 -3.71 1.54
C ARG A 97 15.97 -3.63 3.06
N ASP A 98 14.85 -3.18 3.61
CA ASP A 98 14.56 -3.11 5.04
C ASP A 98 13.65 -4.29 5.45
N LEU A 99 14.28 -5.42 5.79
CA LEU A 99 13.58 -6.65 6.14
C LEU A 99 12.85 -6.54 7.49
N ASP A 100 13.45 -5.86 8.46
CA ASP A 100 12.90 -5.78 9.82
C ASP A 100 11.58 -5.02 9.84
N GLN A 101 11.57 -3.83 9.24
CA GLN A 101 10.34 -3.03 9.16
C GLN A 101 9.32 -3.68 8.22
N GLY A 102 9.78 -4.32 7.13
CA GLY A 102 8.93 -5.10 6.23
C GLY A 102 8.19 -6.22 6.96
N LEU A 103 8.87 -7.04 7.75
CA LEU A 103 8.24 -8.12 8.53
C LEU A 103 7.35 -7.59 9.65
N ALA A 104 7.76 -6.54 10.36
CA ALA A 104 6.97 -5.94 11.43
C ALA A 104 5.58 -5.49 10.91
N LEU A 105 5.57 -4.71 9.83
CA LEU A 105 4.33 -4.26 9.19
C LEU A 105 3.58 -5.42 8.51
N GLY A 106 4.29 -6.39 7.95
CA GLY A 106 3.71 -7.60 7.37
C GLY A 106 2.91 -8.41 8.39
N HIS A 107 3.43 -8.60 9.60
CA HIS A 107 2.71 -9.30 10.67
C HIS A 107 1.43 -8.54 11.07
N GLN A 108 1.52 -7.22 11.24
CA GLN A 108 0.35 -6.39 11.52
C GLN A 108 -0.69 -6.48 10.40
N ALA A 109 -0.26 -6.54 9.14
CA ALA A 109 -1.17 -6.73 8.02
C ALA A 109 -1.93 -8.06 8.12
N VAL A 110 -1.24 -9.17 8.46
CA VAL A 110 -1.86 -10.49 8.64
C VAL A 110 -2.85 -10.47 9.82
N ASP A 111 -2.47 -9.89 10.96
CA ASP A 111 -3.34 -9.77 12.14
C ASP A 111 -4.69 -9.11 11.80
N VAL A 112 -4.61 -8.05 10.98
CA VAL A 112 -5.78 -7.28 10.55
C VAL A 112 -6.58 -8.02 9.47
N LEU A 113 -5.90 -8.60 8.48
CA LEU A 113 -6.54 -9.20 7.31
C LEU A 113 -7.12 -10.60 7.57
N ALA A 114 -6.63 -11.33 8.59
CA ALA A 114 -7.19 -12.62 8.98
C ALA A 114 -8.68 -12.55 9.38
N ARG A 115 -9.15 -11.36 9.74
CA ARG A 115 -10.54 -11.10 10.14
C ARG A 115 -11.41 -10.59 8.98
N VAL A 116 -10.87 -10.53 7.76
CA VAL A 116 -11.54 -9.89 6.61
C VAL A 116 -11.71 -10.88 5.46
N GLN A 117 -12.94 -11.08 5.00
CA GLN A 117 -13.21 -11.85 3.78
C GLN A 117 -13.05 -10.97 2.54
N SER A 118 -11.85 -10.92 1.96
CA SER A 118 -11.58 -10.09 0.77
C SER A 118 -10.47 -10.69 -0.10
N SER A 119 -10.83 -11.17 -1.30
CA SER A 119 -9.88 -11.63 -2.33
C SER A 119 -8.80 -10.59 -2.63
N ARG A 120 -9.20 -9.34 -2.85
CA ARG A 120 -8.27 -8.23 -3.09
C ARG A 120 -7.28 -8.02 -1.94
N ALA A 121 -7.64 -8.35 -0.69
CA ALA A 121 -6.73 -8.19 0.45
C ALA A 121 -5.66 -9.28 0.43
N LEU A 122 -6.06 -10.50 0.08
CA LEU A 122 -5.17 -11.63 -0.10
C LEU A 122 -4.18 -11.38 -1.25
N ASP A 123 -4.58 -10.65 -2.29
CA ASP A 123 -3.66 -10.28 -3.38
C ASP A 123 -2.49 -9.41 -2.90
N TYR A 124 -2.73 -8.45 -2.00
CA TYR A 124 -1.63 -7.66 -1.43
C TYR A 124 -0.71 -8.48 -0.54
N VAL A 125 -1.25 -9.43 0.23
CA VAL A 125 -0.44 -10.36 1.02
C VAL A 125 0.38 -11.25 0.09
N ARG A 126 -0.18 -11.68 -1.04
CA ARG A 126 0.54 -12.46 -2.06
C ARG A 126 1.66 -11.65 -2.70
N GLU A 127 1.42 -10.38 -3.02
CA GLU A 127 2.44 -9.45 -3.53
C GLU A 127 3.56 -9.25 -2.50
N PHE A 128 3.22 -9.11 -1.21
CA PHE A 128 4.20 -9.04 -0.12
C PHE A 128 5.02 -10.33 0.02
N ASN A 129 4.35 -11.49 0.03
CA ASN A 129 5.00 -12.80 0.07
C ASN A 129 5.97 -13.01 -1.11
N ASN A 130 5.61 -12.51 -2.29
CA ASN A 130 6.48 -12.55 -3.46
C ASN A 130 7.69 -11.64 -3.30
N ALA A 131 7.48 -10.44 -2.76
CA ALA A 131 8.56 -9.51 -2.45
C ALA A 131 9.56 -10.15 -1.49
N LEU A 132 9.14 -11.06 -0.59
CA LEU A 132 10.02 -11.77 0.34
C LEU A 132 11.04 -12.73 -0.30
N THR A 133 10.91 -13.01 -1.60
CA THR A 133 11.74 -14.00 -2.31
C THR A 133 13.26 -13.82 -2.13
N PRO A 134 13.84 -12.60 -2.15
CA PRO A 134 15.26 -12.39 -1.92
C PRO A 134 15.77 -12.77 -0.51
N TRP A 135 14.87 -12.91 0.48
CA TRP A 135 15.21 -13.24 1.87
C TRP A 135 14.75 -14.65 2.30
N ARG A 136 14.44 -15.55 1.36
CA ARG A 136 13.93 -16.91 1.66
C ARG A 136 14.83 -17.76 2.57
N ARG A 137 16.11 -17.40 2.73
CA ARG A 137 17.06 -18.10 3.61
C ARG A 137 16.97 -17.65 5.07
N GLU A 138 16.28 -16.54 5.35
CA GLU A 138 16.09 -16.02 6.70
C GLU A 138 15.01 -16.85 7.44
N PRO A 139 15.31 -17.43 8.62
CA PRO A 139 14.35 -18.24 9.36
C PRO A 139 13.02 -17.52 9.65
N ARG A 140 13.10 -16.23 10.00
CA ARG A 140 11.93 -15.36 10.26
C ARG A 140 11.01 -15.23 9.04
N VAL A 141 11.57 -15.29 7.82
CA VAL A 141 10.80 -15.24 6.58
C VAL A 141 10.07 -16.57 6.34
N ALA A 142 10.73 -17.70 6.61
CA ALA A 142 10.08 -19.01 6.52
C ALA A 142 8.90 -19.13 7.50
N GLU A 143 9.07 -18.66 8.74
CA GLU A 143 8.01 -18.59 9.75
C GLU A 143 6.85 -17.71 9.29
N PHE A 144 7.14 -16.51 8.78
CA PHE A 144 6.13 -15.61 8.24
C PHE A 144 5.32 -16.24 7.08
N LEU A 145 6.01 -16.88 6.13
CA LEU A 145 5.36 -17.54 4.99
C LEU A 145 4.52 -18.75 5.43
N HIS A 146 4.94 -19.47 6.48
CA HIS A 146 4.12 -20.51 7.07
C HIS A 146 2.84 -19.92 7.70
N ARG A 147 2.99 -18.85 8.47
CA ARG A 147 1.88 -18.14 9.11
C ARG A 147 0.83 -17.66 8.11
N THR A 148 1.26 -16.98 7.03
CA THR A 148 0.33 -16.49 5.99
C THR A 148 -0.43 -17.62 5.29
N ARG A 149 0.20 -18.78 5.08
CA ARG A 149 -0.47 -19.95 4.52
C ARG A 149 -1.53 -20.50 5.48
N THR A 150 -1.21 -20.61 6.77
CA THR A 150 -2.10 -21.20 7.78
C THR A 150 -3.27 -20.28 8.11
N GLU A 151 -3.04 -18.98 8.28
CA GLU A 151 -4.09 -18.04 8.70
C GLU A 151 -4.92 -17.49 7.55
N LEU A 152 -4.33 -17.32 6.36
CA LEU A 152 -4.98 -16.65 5.22
C LEU A 152 -5.17 -17.57 4.00
N GLY A 153 -4.60 -18.77 4.00
CA GLY A 153 -4.59 -19.63 2.82
C GLY A 153 -3.77 -19.07 1.65
N VAL A 154 -2.86 -18.12 1.91
CA VAL A 154 -2.06 -17.44 0.87
C VAL A 154 -0.64 -17.99 0.84
N ALA A 155 -0.19 -18.44 -0.34
CA ALA A 155 1.19 -18.78 -0.60
C ALA A 155 1.89 -17.66 -1.40
N ALA A 156 3.23 -17.64 -1.35
CA ALA A 156 4.07 -16.77 -2.19
C ALA A 156 3.98 -17.21 -3.66
#